data_AF-A0A7X7F1X0-F1
#
_entry.id   AF-A0A7X7F1X0-F1
#
_cell.length_a   1.000
_cell.length_b   1.000
_cell.length_c   1.000
_cell.angle_alpha   90.00
_cell.angle_beta   90.00
_cell.angle_gamma   90.00
#
_symmetry.space_group_name_H-M   'P 1'
#
loop_
_entity.id
_entity.type
_entity.pdbx_description
1 polymer ?
#
loop_
_entity_poly.entity_id
_entity_poly.type
_entity_poly.pdbx_seq_one_letter_code
_entity_poly.pdbx_strand_id
1 'polypeptide(L)'
;MATHKSVETKYMEQRAELFRGLTNLDRRSFLKVSAAAMGAAAGLASPFSFTPVTVAQEPGEGGSAGGESFRFAYISDSHLYEKQINDRFARALMRAVDDVNNLDPQPDFVFYGGDLAQLGQVKELELGAQILSNLKAPLKIMVGEHDWYLDMGEKWQDLYGESTYSFDHKGVHFVVLNSVVEKDFWTARGMSPMERMKTVAGLDNGLQSPFTVGDKQREWLEKDLAGLADDAKVIVFSHSPLYKLYKPLNFWTDDADEVQAILQRFKHVVVIHGHTHQILLNRIGNIYFHGMLATAWPWPYAPEGMPELTVEMTRPDPFNSTDGCGDGEVAVHPDALVDMVYNLWNRNPITVKSTYLGSWGKMDVPPAPNRPSY
;
A
#
# COMPACT_ATOMS: atom_id res chain seq x y z
N MET A 1 -44.63 -22.74 8.39
CA MET A 1 -43.36 -23.41 8.74
C MET A 1 -42.29 -22.35 8.76
N ALA A 2 -41.54 -22.22 9.86
CA ALA A 2 -40.51 -21.19 9.99
C ALA A 2 -39.37 -21.48 9.00
N THR A 3 -39.25 -20.62 7.98
CA THR A 3 -38.28 -20.65 6.89
C THR A 3 -36.92 -20.14 7.36
N HIS A 4 -36.29 -20.81 8.32
CA HIS A 4 -34.93 -20.44 8.70
C HIS A 4 -33.96 -20.96 7.65
N LYS A 5 -33.40 -20.05 6.83
CA LYS A 5 -32.28 -20.36 5.95
C LYS A 5 -31.03 -20.66 6.80
N SER A 6 -30.28 -21.71 6.44
CA SER A 6 -29.00 -22.00 7.10
C SER A 6 -28.01 -20.84 6.89
N VAL A 7 -26.99 -20.77 7.75
CA VAL A 7 -25.91 -19.77 7.61
C VAL A 7 -25.23 -19.90 6.25
N GLU A 8 -25.01 -21.14 5.78
CA GLU A 8 -24.43 -21.42 4.46
C GLU A 8 -25.33 -20.92 3.32
N THR A 9 -26.63 -21.18 3.36
CA THR A 9 -27.55 -20.67 2.31
C THR A 9 -27.56 -19.15 2.29
N LYS A 10 -27.59 -18.49 3.44
CA LYS A 10 -27.50 -17.02 3.53
C LYS A 10 -26.19 -16.50 2.94
N TYR A 11 -25.07 -17.15 3.26
CA TYR A 11 -23.76 -16.79 2.72
C TYR A 11 -23.70 -16.96 1.19
N MET A 12 -24.18 -18.09 0.65
CA MET A 12 -24.19 -18.32 -0.80
C MET A 12 -25.09 -17.33 -1.54
N GLU A 13 -26.23 -16.94 -0.96
CA GLU A 13 -27.10 -15.89 -1.50
C GLU A 13 -26.40 -14.52 -1.49
N GLN A 14 -25.77 -14.14 -0.39
CA GLN A 14 -24.99 -12.89 -0.27
C GLN A 14 -23.78 -12.87 -1.23
N ARG A 15 -23.15 -14.02 -1.47
CA ARG A 15 -22.06 -14.17 -2.43
C ARG A 15 -22.56 -14.03 -3.87
N ALA A 16 -23.69 -14.66 -4.20
CA ALA A 16 -24.32 -14.50 -5.51
C ALA A 16 -24.79 -13.06 -5.76
N GLU A 17 -25.33 -12.38 -4.74
CA GLU A 17 -25.72 -10.97 -4.80
C GLU A 17 -24.52 -10.05 -5.04
N LEU A 18 -23.41 -10.26 -4.33
CA LEU A 18 -22.16 -9.53 -4.56
C LEU A 18 -21.72 -9.67 -6.02
N PHE A 19 -21.59 -10.90 -6.53
CA PHE A 19 -21.09 -11.10 -7.89
C PHE A 19 -22.00 -10.50 -8.95
N ARG A 20 -23.33 -10.58 -8.77
CA ARG A 20 -24.28 -9.89 -9.65
C ARG A 20 -24.08 -8.37 -9.61
N GLY A 21 -23.85 -7.81 -8.43
CA GLY A 21 -23.55 -6.39 -8.25
C GLY A 21 -22.23 -5.96 -8.90
N LEU A 22 -21.21 -6.81 -8.86
CA LEU A 22 -19.90 -6.57 -9.49
C LEU A 22 -19.94 -6.62 -11.02
N THR A 23 -20.96 -7.23 -11.66
CA THR A 23 -21.03 -7.29 -13.13
C THR A 23 -21.16 -5.89 -13.75
N ASN A 24 -21.90 -4.97 -13.12
CA ASN A 24 -22.13 -3.59 -13.58
C ASN A 24 -21.99 -2.60 -12.41
N LEU A 25 -20.83 -2.62 -11.74
CA LEU A 25 -20.56 -1.81 -10.54
C LEU A 25 -20.37 -0.33 -10.92
N ASP A 26 -21.47 0.37 -11.19
CA ASP A 26 -21.51 1.82 -11.19
C ASP A 26 -21.57 2.36 -9.75
N ARG A 27 -21.41 3.68 -9.57
CA ARG A 27 -21.40 4.29 -8.24
C ARG A 27 -22.63 3.99 -7.39
N ARG A 28 -23.81 3.87 -8.02
CA ARG A 28 -25.07 3.54 -7.32
C ARG A 28 -25.10 2.08 -6.89
N SER A 29 -24.61 1.18 -7.74
CA SER A 29 -24.53 -0.26 -7.45
C SER A 29 -23.44 -0.54 -6.42
N PHE A 30 -22.31 0.18 -6.48
CA PHE A 30 -21.25 0.15 -5.47
C PHE A 30 -21.81 0.39 -4.07
N LEU A 31 -22.51 1.52 -3.85
CA LEU A 31 -23.10 1.84 -2.54
C LEU A 31 -24.07 0.76 -2.01
N LYS A 32 -24.81 0.09 -2.90
CA LYS A 32 -25.72 -1.00 -2.50
C LYS A 32 -24.95 -2.26 -2.09
N VAL A 33 -23.92 -2.58 -2.86
CA VAL A 33 -23.12 -3.80 -2.67
C VAL A 33 -22.17 -3.65 -1.48
N SER A 34 -21.61 -2.47 -1.28
CA SER A 34 -20.68 -2.17 -0.20
C SER A 34 -21.39 -2.16 1.16
N ALA A 35 -22.59 -1.56 1.24
CA ALA A 35 -23.45 -1.66 2.41
C ALA A 35 -23.82 -3.11 2.76
N ALA A 36 -24.05 -3.98 1.76
CA ALA A 36 -24.31 -5.39 1.97
C ALA A 36 -23.07 -6.19 2.40
N ALA A 37 -21.87 -5.80 1.93
CA ALA A 37 -20.60 -6.38 2.36
C ALA A 37 -20.28 -6.05 3.83
N MET A 38 -20.60 -4.83 4.27
CA MET A 38 -20.46 -4.40 5.67
C MET A 38 -21.49 -5.04 6.62
N GLY A 39 -22.69 -5.41 6.12
CA GLY A 39 -23.71 -6.09 6.92
C GLY A 39 -23.27 -7.45 7.48
N ALA A 40 -22.24 -8.08 6.90
CA ALA A 40 -21.60 -9.28 7.44
C ALA A 40 -20.54 -8.98 8.52
N ALA A 41 -20.10 -7.72 8.65
CA ALA A 41 -19.07 -7.24 9.56
C ALA A 41 -19.61 -6.34 10.70
N ALA A 42 -20.94 -6.24 10.85
CA ALA A 42 -21.65 -5.28 11.72
C ALA A 42 -21.46 -5.46 13.25
N GLY A 43 -20.36 -6.07 13.71
CA GLY A 43 -20.03 -6.22 15.13
C GLY A 43 -19.04 -5.19 15.68
N LEU A 44 -18.31 -4.46 14.85
CA LEU A 44 -17.29 -3.51 15.28
C LEU A 44 -17.31 -2.29 14.36
N ALA A 45 -18.06 -1.25 14.73
CA ALA A 45 -17.86 0.06 14.13
C ALA A 45 -16.45 0.53 14.51
N SER A 46 -15.55 0.70 13.53
CA SER A 46 -14.28 1.37 13.78
C SER A 46 -14.59 2.77 14.32
N PRO A 47 -14.03 3.16 15.49
CA PRO A 47 -14.23 4.49 16.01
C PRO A 47 -13.55 5.48 15.06
N PHE A 48 -14.37 6.31 14.41
CA PHE A 48 -14.10 7.65 13.90
C PHE A 48 -12.73 7.91 13.27
N SER A 49 -12.76 8.18 11.96
CA SER A 49 -11.74 8.90 11.21
C SER A 49 -11.17 10.05 12.05
N PHE A 50 -9.86 10.01 12.32
CA PHE A 50 -9.21 11.04 13.10
C PHE A 50 -9.31 12.39 12.38
N THR A 51 -9.67 13.43 13.12
CA THR A 51 -9.46 14.81 12.70
C THR A 51 -7.97 15.10 12.88
N PRO A 52 -7.24 15.60 11.84
CA PRO A 52 -5.87 16.02 12.01
C PRO A 52 -5.78 17.04 13.15
N VAL A 53 -4.90 16.81 14.12
CA VAL A 53 -4.50 17.88 15.03
C VAL A 53 -3.69 18.84 14.17
N THR A 54 -4.26 20.01 13.86
CA THR A 54 -3.49 21.11 13.28
C THR A 54 -2.42 21.46 14.30
N VAL A 55 -1.17 21.07 14.02
CA VAL A 55 -0.03 21.53 14.80
C VAL A 55 0.13 23.01 14.47
N ALA A 56 -0.42 23.88 15.33
CA ALA A 56 -0.06 25.28 15.30
C ALA A 56 1.41 25.38 15.72
N GLN A 57 2.30 25.59 14.78
CA GLN A 57 3.69 25.91 15.06
C GLN A 57 3.88 27.43 14.92
N GLU A 58 4.53 28.03 15.91
CA GLU A 58 4.86 29.46 15.95
C GLU A 58 5.68 29.85 14.71
N PRO A 59 5.52 31.10 14.20
CA PRO A 59 6.24 31.57 13.03
C PRO A 59 7.75 31.63 13.32
N GLY A 60 8.48 30.61 12.89
CA GLY A 60 9.93 30.65 12.80
C GLY A 60 10.34 31.61 11.69
N GLU A 61 11.09 32.65 12.03
CA GLU A 61 11.69 33.59 11.09
C GLU A 61 12.65 32.86 10.14
N GLY A 62 12.27 32.75 8.87
CA GLY A 62 13.13 32.20 7.82
C GLY A 62 12.35 31.90 6.55
N GLY A 63 12.29 32.88 5.64
CA GLY A 63 11.61 32.73 4.36
C GLY A 63 12.24 31.67 3.47
N SER A 64 11.54 30.57 3.26
CA SER A 64 11.53 29.80 2.02
C SER A 64 10.10 29.34 1.77
N ALA A 65 9.73 29.04 0.52
CA ALA A 65 8.38 28.62 0.16
C ALA A 65 7.98 27.33 0.94
N GLY A 66 7.31 27.52 2.07
CA GLY A 66 6.91 26.44 2.98
C GLY A 66 5.87 25.52 2.34
N GLY A 67 5.96 24.22 2.60
CA GLY A 67 4.95 23.27 2.15
C GLY A 67 3.64 23.52 2.90
N GLU A 68 2.51 23.14 2.31
CA GLU A 68 1.22 23.14 3.02
C GLU A 68 1.03 21.76 3.68
N SER A 69 0.42 21.69 4.85
CA SER A 69 -0.01 20.40 5.41
C SER A 69 -1.18 19.83 4.62
N PHE A 70 -1.17 18.53 4.34
CA PHE A 70 -2.30 17.85 3.69
C PHE A 70 -2.36 16.39 4.09
N ARG A 71 -3.35 15.67 3.60
CA ARG A 71 -3.42 14.21 3.77
C ARG A 71 -3.74 13.48 2.48
N PHE A 72 -3.26 12.26 2.39
CA PHE A 72 -3.72 11.29 1.40
C PHE A 72 -4.06 9.97 2.08
N ALA A 73 -4.96 9.19 1.47
CA ALA A 73 -5.25 7.83 1.92
C ALA A 73 -4.38 6.82 1.16
N TYR A 74 -4.18 5.64 1.73
CA TYR A 74 -3.37 4.57 1.16
C TYR A 74 -4.10 3.23 1.22
N ILE A 75 -4.17 2.53 0.09
CA ILE A 75 -4.77 1.20 -0.06
C ILE A 75 -3.76 0.34 -0.82
N SER A 76 -3.57 -0.94 -0.49
CA SER A 76 -2.58 -1.76 -1.19
C SER A 76 -2.89 -3.26 -1.12
N ASP A 77 -2.19 -4.03 -1.96
CA ASP A 77 -2.07 -5.50 -1.90
C ASP A 77 -3.45 -6.16 -1.77
N SER A 78 -4.31 -5.90 -2.77
CA SER A 78 -5.67 -6.45 -2.83
C SER A 78 -5.72 -7.84 -3.45
N HIS A 79 -4.72 -8.18 -4.28
CA HIS A 79 -4.53 -9.54 -4.80
C HIS A 79 -5.80 -10.14 -5.39
N LEU A 80 -6.50 -9.37 -6.23
CA LEU A 80 -7.80 -9.77 -6.75
C LEU A 80 -7.66 -10.98 -7.68
N TYR A 81 -8.62 -11.89 -7.56
CA TYR A 81 -8.87 -12.94 -8.54
C TYR A 81 -10.00 -12.55 -9.49
N GLU A 82 -10.15 -13.28 -10.59
CA GLU A 82 -11.33 -13.15 -11.45
C GLU A 82 -12.63 -13.28 -10.64
N LYS A 83 -13.65 -12.50 -11.06
CA LYS A 83 -15.03 -12.61 -10.56
C LYS A 83 -15.42 -14.10 -10.44
N GLN A 84 -16.16 -14.43 -9.38
CA GLN A 84 -16.65 -15.79 -9.05
C GLN A 84 -15.66 -16.68 -8.28
N ILE A 85 -14.34 -16.44 -8.38
CA ILE A 85 -13.33 -17.25 -7.68
C ILE A 85 -13.29 -16.89 -6.19
N ASN A 86 -13.02 -15.62 -5.89
CA ASN A 86 -12.84 -15.12 -4.53
C ASN A 86 -13.71 -13.88 -4.32
N ASP A 87 -14.59 -13.92 -3.32
CA ASP A 87 -15.37 -12.74 -2.93
C ASP A 87 -14.73 -11.97 -1.77
N ARG A 88 -13.91 -12.63 -0.94
CA ARG A 88 -13.26 -12.02 0.23
C ARG A 88 -12.41 -10.80 -0.12
N PHE A 89 -11.51 -10.92 -1.09
CA PHE A 89 -10.57 -9.86 -1.46
C PHE A 89 -11.27 -8.69 -2.17
N ALA A 90 -12.27 -9.00 -3.00
CA ALA A 90 -13.14 -7.97 -3.58
C ALA A 90 -13.90 -7.21 -2.49
N ARG A 91 -14.48 -7.91 -1.50
CA ARG A 91 -15.16 -7.28 -0.36
C ARG A 91 -14.22 -6.42 0.47
N ALA A 92 -12.98 -6.87 0.69
CA ALA A 92 -11.95 -6.14 1.41
C ALA A 92 -11.58 -4.83 0.69
N LEU A 93 -11.28 -4.88 -0.61
CA LEU A 93 -10.99 -3.66 -1.37
C LEU A 93 -12.20 -2.71 -1.42
N MET A 94 -13.42 -3.24 -1.58
CA MET A 94 -14.63 -2.41 -1.53
C MET A 94 -14.81 -1.73 -0.16
N ARG A 95 -14.47 -2.41 0.94
CA ARG A 95 -14.45 -1.81 2.27
C ARG A 95 -13.42 -0.68 2.36
N ALA A 96 -12.20 -0.89 1.88
CA ALA A 96 -11.16 0.16 1.88
C ALA A 96 -11.62 1.42 1.10
N VAL A 97 -12.23 1.22 -0.06
CA VAL A 97 -12.81 2.32 -0.86
C VAL A 97 -13.92 3.04 -0.09
N ASP A 98 -14.76 2.32 0.65
CA ASP A 98 -15.80 2.91 1.51
C ASP A 98 -15.22 3.67 2.70
N ASP A 99 -14.23 3.10 3.40
CA ASP A 99 -13.54 3.71 4.53
C ASP A 99 -12.95 5.07 4.10
N VAL A 100 -12.22 5.10 2.98
CA VAL A 100 -11.65 6.34 2.39
C VAL A 100 -12.74 7.32 1.95
N ASN A 101 -13.81 6.83 1.32
CA ASN A 101 -14.92 7.67 0.88
C ASN A 101 -15.71 8.30 2.04
N ASN A 102 -15.60 7.76 3.26
CA ASN A 102 -16.25 8.27 4.45
C ASN A 102 -15.36 9.20 5.28
N LEU A 103 -14.10 9.42 4.88
CA LEU A 103 -13.23 10.43 5.51
C LEU A 103 -13.80 11.84 5.31
N ASP A 104 -13.79 12.63 6.39
CA ASP A 104 -14.17 14.04 6.38
C ASP A 104 -13.12 14.87 7.13
N PRO A 105 -12.48 15.89 6.48
CA PRO A 105 -12.54 16.20 5.04
C PRO A 105 -12.09 15.05 4.13
N GLN A 106 -12.46 15.05 2.85
CA GLN A 106 -11.88 14.08 1.91
C GLN A 106 -10.35 14.27 1.77
N PRO A 107 -9.56 13.19 1.59
CA PRO A 107 -8.14 13.31 1.35
C PRO A 107 -7.85 13.98 0.00
N ASP A 108 -6.69 14.61 -0.12
CA ASP A 108 -6.27 15.31 -1.35
C ASP A 108 -6.14 14.33 -2.53
N PHE A 109 -5.71 13.10 -2.27
CA PHE A 109 -5.70 11.97 -3.19
C PHE A 109 -5.68 10.64 -2.42
N VAL A 110 -5.86 9.54 -3.15
CA VAL A 110 -5.66 8.17 -2.68
C VAL A 110 -4.47 7.60 -3.43
N PHE A 111 -3.53 6.99 -2.72
CA PHE A 111 -2.42 6.26 -3.30
C PHE A 111 -2.69 4.76 -3.20
N TYR A 112 -2.68 4.07 -4.33
CA TYR A 112 -2.81 2.62 -4.38
C TYR A 112 -1.43 1.96 -4.53
N GLY A 113 -1.09 1.07 -3.61
CA GLY A 113 0.26 0.64 -3.34
C GLY A 113 0.79 -0.56 -4.13
N GLY A 114 0.20 -0.91 -5.27
CA GLY A 114 0.58 -2.10 -6.05
C GLY A 114 -0.13 -3.39 -5.60
N ASP A 115 0.10 -4.45 -6.35
CA ASP A 115 -0.52 -5.76 -6.18
C ASP A 115 -2.06 -5.70 -6.17
N LEU A 116 -2.61 -5.11 -7.24
CA LEU A 116 -4.04 -5.06 -7.47
C LEU A 116 -4.58 -6.43 -7.89
N ALA A 117 -3.92 -7.08 -8.83
CA ALA A 117 -4.21 -8.43 -9.28
C ALA A 117 -3.44 -9.48 -8.46
N GLN A 118 -3.86 -10.75 -8.52
CA GLN A 118 -3.07 -11.86 -7.97
C GLN A 118 -2.08 -12.43 -8.99
N LEU A 119 -2.43 -12.48 -10.28
CA LEU A 119 -1.63 -13.09 -11.33
C LEU A 119 -1.56 -12.21 -12.58
N GLY A 120 -1.75 -10.90 -12.44
CA GLY A 120 -1.69 -9.93 -13.53
C GLY A 120 -2.73 -10.16 -14.63
N GLN A 121 -3.76 -10.99 -14.38
CA GLN A 121 -4.72 -11.33 -15.42
C GLN A 121 -5.59 -10.12 -15.75
N VAL A 122 -5.94 -9.96 -17.02
CA VAL A 122 -6.76 -8.84 -17.51
C VAL A 122 -8.02 -8.64 -16.68
N LYS A 123 -8.74 -9.72 -16.37
CA LYS A 123 -10.00 -9.65 -15.61
C LYS A 123 -9.81 -9.31 -14.13
N GLU A 124 -8.63 -9.58 -13.57
CA GLU A 124 -8.26 -9.22 -12.19
C GLU A 124 -8.01 -7.72 -12.12
N LEU A 125 -7.19 -7.20 -13.04
CA LEU A 125 -6.88 -5.77 -13.17
C LEU A 125 -8.14 -4.94 -13.48
N GLU A 126 -9.00 -5.41 -14.39
CA GLU A 126 -10.27 -4.75 -14.73
C GLU A 126 -11.25 -4.72 -13.56
N LEU A 127 -11.33 -5.80 -12.77
CA LEU A 127 -12.14 -5.81 -11.55
C LEU A 127 -11.62 -4.77 -10.54
N GLY A 128 -10.30 -4.71 -10.36
CA GLY A 128 -9.67 -3.73 -9.49
C GLY A 128 -9.94 -2.29 -9.93
N ALA A 129 -9.71 -1.98 -11.22
CA ALA A 129 -10.00 -0.68 -11.80
C ALA A 129 -11.48 -0.29 -11.63
N GLN A 130 -12.39 -1.25 -11.83
CA GLN A 130 -13.81 -1.06 -11.62
C GLN A 130 -14.13 -0.69 -10.17
N ILE A 131 -13.56 -1.38 -9.17
CA ILE A 131 -13.79 -1.06 -7.75
C ILE A 131 -13.20 0.31 -7.42
N LEU A 132 -11.94 0.56 -7.77
CA LEU A 132 -11.21 1.80 -7.48
C LEU A 132 -11.83 3.04 -8.14
N SER A 133 -12.53 2.89 -9.29
CA SER A 133 -13.26 3.99 -9.93
C SER A 133 -14.35 4.63 -9.06
N ASN A 134 -14.72 3.99 -7.95
CA ASN A 134 -15.70 4.50 -6.99
C ASN A 134 -15.10 5.40 -5.90
N LEU A 135 -13.79 5.60 -5.86
CA LEU A 135 -13.14 6.57 -4.99
C LEU A 135 -13.63 8.00 -5.30
N LYS A 136 -13.90 8.77 -4.25
CA LYS A 136 -14.30 10.18 -4.34
C LYS A 136 -13.09 11.08 -4.62
N ALA A 137 -11.95 10.78 -3.98
CA ALA A 137 -10.70 11.50 -4.16
C ALA A 137 -9.92 10.97 -5.39
N PRO A 138 -9.05 11.80 -6.01
CA PRO A 138 -8.21 11.38 -7.14
C PRO A 138 -7.32 10.18 -6.80
N LEU A 139 -7.13 9.26 -7.76
CA LEU A 139 -6.26 8.09 -7.61
C LEU A 139 -4.85 8.36 -8.16
N LYS A 140 -3.83 7.98 -7.39
CA LYS A 140 -2.45 7.73 -7.80
C LYS A 140 -2.14 6.26 -7.52
N ILE A 141 -1.32 5.60 -8.32
CA ILE A 141 -1.13 4.16 -8.20
C ILE A 141 0.29 3.76 -8.64
N MET A 142 0.90 2.85 -7.90
CA MET A 142 2.13 2.18 -8.31
C MET A 142 1.88 0.73 -8.68
N VAL A 143 2.83 0.14 -9.41
CA VAL A 143 2.77 -1.25 -9.82
C VAL A 143 3.44 -2.16 -8.80
N GLY A 144 2.86 -3.33 -8.54
CA GLY A 144 3.50 -4.41 -7.80
C GLY A 144 3.85 -5.60 -8.71
N GLU A 145 4.57 -6.59 -8.20
CA GLU A 145 4.99 -7.72 -9.02
C GLU A 145 3.80 -8.55 -9.50
N HIS A 146 2.73 -8.64 -8.70
CA HIS A 146 1.54 -9.40 -9.05
C HIS A 146 0.75 -8.77 -10.19
N ASP A 147 1.04 -7.51 -10.55
CA ASP A 147 0.43 -6.79 -11.66
C ASP A 147 1.25 -6.87 -12.96
N TRP A 148 2.53 -7.23 -12.88
CA TRP A 148 3.50 -6.98 -13.95
C TRP A 148 3.83 -8.21 -14.79
N TYR A 149 4.11 -9.35 -14.16
CA TYR A 149 4.85 -10.43 -14.81
C TYR A 149 4.04 -11.35 -15.73
N LEU A 150 2.72 -11.17 -15.85
CA LEU A 150 1.95 -11.93 -16.82
C LEU A 150 2.23 -11.44 -18.23
N ASP A 151 1.97 -10.18 -18.53
CA ASP A 151 2.13 -9.57 -19.86
C ASP A 151 3.26 -8.52 -19.91
N MET A 152 4.11 -8.48 -18.89
CA MET A 152 5.15 -7.46 -18.70
C MET A 152 4.58 -6.04 -18.54
N GLY A 153 3.40 -5.93 -17.92
CA GLY A 153 2.77 -4.67 -17.55
C GLY A 153 1.94 -4.03 -18.66
N GLU A 154 1.72 -4.70 -19.79
CA GLU A 154 0.96 -4.15 -20.92
C GLU A 154 -0.45 -3.73 -20.48
N LYS A 155 -1.21 -4.63 -19.85
CA LYS A 155 -2.56 -4.30 -19.40
C LYS A 155 -2.57 -3.30 -18.25
N TRP A 156 -1.60 -3.36 -17.34
CA TRP A 156 -1.51 -2.41 -16.23
C TRP A 156 -1.26 -0.99 -16.75
N GLN A 157 -0.37 -0.82 -17.72
CA GLN A 157 -0.07 0.48 -18.33
C GLN A 157 -1.23 1.02 -19.17
N ASP A 158 -2.00 0.15 -19.84
CA ASP A 158 -3.26 0.54 -20.52
C ASP A 158 -4.26 1.18 -19.54
N LEU A 159 -4.33 0.68 -18.31
CA LEU A 159 -5.25 1.20 -17.28
C LEU A 159 -4.71 2.46 -16.56
N TYR A 160 -3.41 2.50 -16.27
CA TYR A 160 -2.85 3.46 -15.30
C TYR A 160 -1.70 4.33 -15.83
N GLY A 161 -1.20 4.07 -17.04
CA GLY A 161 -0.10 4.82 -17.65
C GLY A 161 1.28 4.32 -17.24
N GLU A 162 2.25 5.24 -17.21
CA GLU A 162 3.65 4.91 -16.92
C GLU A 162 3.83 4.31 -15.51
N SER A 163 4.63 3.24 -15.41
CA SER A 163 4.94 2.60 -14.12
C SER A 163 5.98 3.35 -13.28
N THR A 164 6.61 4.37 -13.85
CA THR A 164 7.56 5.26 -13.18
C THR A 164 7.22 6.69 -13.56
N TYR A 165 6.91 7.52 -12.56
CA TYR A 165 6.52 8.90 -12.77
C TYR A 165 6.73 9.74 -11.51
N SER A 166 6.70 11.06 -11.67
CA SER A 166 6.74 12.02 -10.58
C SER A 166 5.60 13.03 -10.69
N PHE A 167 5.27 13.69 -9.58
CA PHE A 167 4.30 14.78 -9.55
C PHE A 167 4.52 15.67 -8.33
N ASP A 168 4.18 16.95 -8.46
CA ASP A 168 4.21 17.89 -7.34
C ASP A 168 2.83 18.04 -6.73
N HIS A 169 2.77 18.09 -5.40
CA HIS A 169 1.54 18.41 -4.67
C HIS A 169 1.88 19.26 -3.44
N LYS A 170 1.30 20.45 -3.34
CA LYS A 170 1.43 21.36 -2.18
C LYS A 170 2.89 21.61 -1.73
N GLY A 171 3.81 21.71 -2.69
CA GLY A 171 5.23 21.99 -2.45
C GLY A 171 6.06 20.77 -2.04
N VAL A 172 5.51 19.56 -2.15
CA VAL A 172 6.19 18.28 -2.01
C VAL A 172 6.31 17.61 -3.37
N HIS A 173 7.51 17.15 -3.70
CA HIS A 173 7.79 16.38 -4.90
C HIS A 173 7.62 14.89 -4.61
N PHE A 174 6.71 14.24 -5.32
CA PHE A 174 6.44 12.83 -5.20
C PHE A 174 7.08 12.05 -6.34
N VAL A 175 7.73 10.95 -6.00
CA VAL A 175 8.34 10.01 -6.95
C VAL A 175 7.66 8.65 -6.81
N VAL A 176 7.31 8.01 -7.92
CA VAL A 176 6.77 6.65 -7.94
C VAL A 176 7.69 5.77 -8.76
N LEU A 177 8.27 4.77 -8.12
CA LEU A 177 9.24 3.85 -8.71
C LEU A 177 8.62 2.47 -8.96
N ASN A 178 8.88 1.90 -10.14
CA ASN A 178 8.69 0.47 -10.34
C ASN A 178 9.90 -0.25 -9.73
N SER A 179 9.72 -0.73 -8.51
CA SER A 179 10.74 -1.34 -7.65
C SER A 179 10.67 -2.87 -7.63
N VAL A 180 9.92 -3.44 -8.57
CA VAL A 180 9.76 -4.89 -8.71
C VAL A 180 10.43 -5.40 -9.99
N VAL A 181 11.44 -4.68 -10.51
CA VAL A 181 12.14 -5.07 -11.72
C VAL A 181 12.99 -6.31 -11.46
N GLU A 182 12.93 -7.28 -12.36
CA GLU A 182 13.69 -8.51 -12.26
C GLU A 182 14.43 -8.79 -13.56
N LYS A 183 15.64 -9.34 -13.41
CA LYS A 183 16.45 -9.80 -14.53
C LYS A 183 15.75 -10.96 -15.25
N ASP A 184 15.70 -10.90 -16.58
CA ASP A 184 15.12 -11.95 -17.41
C ASP A 184 15.78 -13.31 -17.18
N PHE A 185 15.09 -14.17 -16.43
CA PHE A 185 15.43 -15.57 -16.25
C PHE A 185 14.53 -16.50 -17.10
N TRP A 186 13.42 -16.00 -17.63
CA TRP A 186 12.34 -16.78 -18.25
C TRP A 186 12.59 -17.07 -19.74
N THR A 187 13.20 -16.14 -20.48
CA THR A 187 13.38 -16.27 -21.94
C THR A 187 14.28 -17.45 -22.30
N ALA A 188 15.44 -17.56 -21.66
CA ALA A 188 16.37 -18.67 -21.87
C ALA A 188 15.79 -20.03 -21.43
N ARG A 189 14.78 -20.02 -20.56
CA ARG A 189 14.09 -21.21 -20.06
C ARG A 189 12.84 -21.56 -20.87
N GLY A 190 12.45 -20.74 -21.85
CA GLY A 190 11.25 -20.96 -22.65
C GLY A 190 9.96 -20.95 -21.84
N MET A 191 9.93 -20.23 -20.72
CA MET A 191 8.74 -20.15 -19.87
C MET A 191 7.60 -19.42 -20.57
N SER A 192 6.40 -19.94 -20.42
CA SER A 192 5.17 -19.22 -20.77
C SER A 192 4.96 -18.00 -19.87
N PRO A 193 4.17 -17.00 -20.32
CA PRO A 193 3.73 -15.87 -19.50
C PRO A 193 3.24 -16.27 -18.09
N MET A 194 2.42 -17.32 -18.00
CA MET A 194 1.85 -17.77 -16.73
C MET A 194 2.88 -18.50 -15.85
N GLU A 195 3.84 -19.23 -16.43
CA GLU A 195 4.93 -19.83 -15.65
C GLU A 195 5.86 -18.77 -15.05
N ARG A 196 6.18 -17.72 -15.83
CA ARG A 196 6.91 -16.55 -15.33
C ARG A 196 6.14 -15.88 -14.19
N MET A 197 4.87 -15.53 -14.42
CA MET A 197 4.02 -14.89 -13.40
C MET A 197 3.97 -15.71 -12.11
N LYS A 198 3.69 -17.02 -12.20
CA LYS A 198 3.66 -17.90 -11.02
C LYS A 198 4.99 -18.02 -10.30
N THR A 199 6.11 -17.90 -11.02
CA THR A 199 7.44 -17.93 -10.41
C THR A 199 7.66 -16.69 -9.57
N VAL A 200 7.34 -15.51 -10.11
CA VAL A 200 7.53 -14.22 -9.44
C VAL A 200 6.53 -14.00 -8.31
N ALA A 201 5.25 -14.34 -8.52
CA ALA A 201 4.19 -14.26 -7.50
C ALA A 201 4.40 -15.18 -6.29
N GLY A 202 5.39 -16.09 -6.35
CA GLY A 202 5.73 -16.97 -5.23
C GLY A 202 6.56 -16.25 -4.15
N LEU A 203 7.39 -15.29 -4.55
CA LEU A 203 8.37 -14.55 -3.72
C LEU A 203 9.47 -15.41 -3.07
N ASP A 204 9.17 -16.62 -2.63
CA ASP A 204 10.10 -17.55 -1.99
C ASP A 204 10.78 -18.54 -2.98
N ASN A 205 10.77 -18.20 -4.28
CA ASN A 205 11.24 -19.08 -5.33
C ASN A 205 12.76 -18.98 -5.53
N GLY A 206 13.48 -20.11 -5.46
CA GLY A 206 14.92 -20.15 -5.68
C GLY A 206 15.40 -19.85 -7.11
N LEU A 207 14.49 -19.73 -8.09
CA LEU A 207 14.80 -19.27 -9.45
C LEU A 207 14.84 -17.76 -9.57
N GLN A 208 14.06 -17.06 -8.75
CA GLN A 208 13.89 -15.62 -8.78
C GLN A 208 15.13 -14.93 -8.20
N SER A 209 15.51 -13.82 -8.81
CA SER A 209 16.48 -12.88 -8.24
C SER A 209 15.74 -11.85 -7.39
N PRO A 210 16.40 -11.27 -6.38
CA PRO A 210 15.89 -10.08 -5.71
C PRO A 210 15.42 -9.00 -6.69
N PHE A 211 14.35 -8.30 -6.33
CA PHE A 211 13.88 -7.16 -7.11
C PHE A 211 14.92 -6.04 -7.16
N THR A 212 14.83 -5.21 -8.20
CA THR A 212 15.62 -4.00 -8.38
C THR A 212 14.73 -2.83 -8.80
N VAL A 213 15.29 -1.62 -8.72
CA VAL A 213 14.81 -0.45 -9.46
C VAL A 213 15.42 -0.43 -10.88
N GLY A 214 16.68 -0.84 -10.98
CA GLY A 214 17.40 -1.01 -12.24
C GLY A 214 17.99 0.28 -12.80
N ASP A 215 19.09 0.14 -13.54
CA ASP A 215 19.94 1.27 -13.97
C ASP A 215 19.17 2.37 -14.71
N LYS A 216 18.31 2.00 -15.66
CA LYS A 216 17.52 2.98 -16.43
C LYS A 216 16.61 3.83 -15.55
N GLN A 217 16.05 3.23 -14.51
CA GLN A 217 15.14 3.94 -13.60
C GLN A 217 15.93 4.77 -12.57
N ARG A 218 17.12 4.30 -12.16
CA ARG A 218 18.06 5.13 -11.37
C ARG A 218 18.52 6.37 -12.15
N GLU A 219 18.88 6.23 -13.42
CA GLU A 219 19.21 7.37 -14.30
C GLU A 219 18.03 8.34 -14.46
N TRP A 220 16.81 7.80 -14.60
CA TRP A 220 15.59 8.61 -14.62
C TRP A 220 15.40 9.37 -13.31
N LEU A 221 15.58 8.70 -12.17
CA LEU A 221 15.44 9.29 -10.83
C LEU A 221 16.44 10.42 -10.60
N GLU A 222 17.71 10.21 -10.97
CA GLU A 222 18.74 11.26 -10.90
C GLU A 222 18.35 12.49 -11.71
N LYS A 223 17.82 12.28 -12.93
CA LYS A 223 17.41 13.37 -13.82
C LYS A 223 16.20 14.12 -13.29
N ASP A 224 15.20 13.41 -12.77
CA ASP A 224 13.98 13.98 -12.18
C ASP A 224 14.33 14.86 -10.98
N LEU A 225 15.24 14.39 -10.13
CA LEU A 225 15.68 15.07 -8.90
C LEU A 225 16.78 16.13 -9.12
N ALA A 226 17.43 16.18 -10.28
CA ALA A 226 18.59 17.03 -10.53
C ALA A 226 18.31 18.53 -10.32
N GLY A 227 17.10 18.98 -10.65
CA GLY A 227 16.68 20.37 -10.55
C GLY A 227 16.22 20.81 -9.15
N LEU A 228 16.07 19.86 -8.23
CA LEU A 228 15.60 20.15 -6.87
C LEU A 228 16.74 20.65 -5.98
N ALA A 229 16.43 21.58 -5.10
CA ALA A 229 17.34 22.04 -4.06
C ALA A 229 17.53 20.95 -2.98
N ASP A 230 18.63 20.98 -2.23
CA ASP A 230 18.91 19.99 -1.18
C ASP A 230 17.90 20.06 0.01
N ASP A 231 17.17 21.17 0.15
CA ASP A 231 16.07 21.34 1.11
C ASP A 231 14.69 21.03 0.51
N ALA A 232 14.64 20.50 -0.72
CA ALA A 232 13.40 20.05 -1.32
C ALA A 232 12.76 18.92 -0.51
N LYS A 233 11.43 18.92 -0.55
CA LYS A 233 10.56 18.00 0.17
C LYS A 233 10.24 16.83 -0.74
N VAL A 234 10.79 15.65 -0.45
CA VAL A 234 10.68 14.49 -1.35
C VAL A 234 10.01 13.32 -0.63
N ILE A 235 8.96 12.77 -1.25
CA ILE A 235 8.33 11.52 -0.84
C ILE A 235 8.42 10.54 -2.00
N VAL A 236 8.93 9.34 -1.73
CA VAL A 236 9.13 8.28 -2.72
C VAL A 236 8.20 7.11 -2.41
N PHE A 237 7.54 6.59 -3.43
CA PHE A 237 6.75 5.37 -3.37
C PHE A 237 7.47 4.23 -4.08
N SER A 238 7.52 3.08 -3.43
CA SER A 238 8.07 1.84 -3.98
C SER A 238 7.19 0.68 -3.54
N HIS A 239 6.95 -0.33 -4.38
CA HIS A 239 6.22 -1.52 -3.94
C HIS A 239 7.11 -2.39 -3.03
N SER A 240 8.21 -2.90 -3.58
CA SER A 240 9.26 -3.55 -2.77
C SER A 240 9.96 -2.50 -1.89
N PRO A 241 10.34 -2.82 -0.64
CA PRO A 241 11.09 -1.90 0.20
C PRO A 241 12.44 -1.55 -0.44
N LEU A 242 12.79 -0.26 -0.44
CA LEU A 242 14.11 0.25 -0.85
C LEU A 242 15.17 0.03 0.24
N TYR A 243 15.19 -1.15 0.85
CA TYR A 243 16.20 -1.63 1.81
C TYR A 243 16.16 -3.16 1.88
N LYS A 244 17.12 -3.74 2.59
CA LYS A 244 17.33 -5.20 2.69
C LYS A 244 16.71 -5.77 3.96
N LEU A 245 15.41 -6.09 3.96
CA LEU A 245 14.73 -6.72 5.09
C LEU A 245 15.02 -8.23 5.15
N TYR A 246 14.47 -9.02 4.22
CA TYR A 246 14.57 -10.48 4.30
C TYR A 246 14.50 -11.17 2.93
N LYS A 247 15.65 -11.67 2.45
CA LYS A 247 15.80 -12.32 1.14
C LYS A 247 14.83 -13.48 0.90
N PRO A 248 14.66 -14.42 1.83
CA PRO A 248 13.91 -15.64 1.55
C PRO A 248 12.43 -15.40 1.22
N LEU A 249 11.89 -14.24 1.60
CA LEU A 249 10.53 -13.80 1.24
C LEU A 249 10.55 -12.72 0.15
N ASN A 250 11.72 -12.46 -0.45
CA ASN A 250 11.96 -11.38 -1.40
C ASN A 250 11.46 -10.01 -0.93
N PHE A 251 11.51 -9.75 0.38
CA PHE A 251 11.12 -8.47 0.99
C PHE A 251 12.27 -7.46 0.92
N TRP A 252 12.91 -7.33 -0.24
CA TRP A 252 13.97 -6.34 -0.42
C TRP A 252 14.21 -5.96 -1.87
N THR A 253 14.96 -4.87 -2.04
CA THR A 253 15.47 -4.41 -3.33
C THR A 253 17.01 -4.50 -3.32
N ASP A 254 17.62 -5.15 -4.31
CA ASP A 254 19.07 -5.45 -4.33
C ASP A 254 19.93 -4.19 -4.47
N ASP A 255 19.53 -3.31 -5.38
CA ASP A 255 20.15 -2.01 -5.68
C ASP A 255 19.58 -0.86 -4.83
N ALA A 256 18.90 -1.19 -3.72
CA ALA A 256 18.38 -0.21 -2.76
C ALA A 256 19.42 0.81 -2.31
N ASP A 257 20.65 0.37 -2.05
CA ASP A 257 21.73 1.23 -1.56
C ASP A 257 22.10 2.33 -2.58
N GLU A 258 21.98 2.02 -3.87
CA GLU A 258 22.25 2.97 -4.95
C GLU A 258 21.11 4.00 -5.09
N VAL A 259 19.86 3.56 -4.89
CA VAL A 259 18.70 4.47 -4.81
C VAL A 259 18.82 5.38 -3.58
N GLN A 260 19.18 4.82 -2.42
CA GLN A 260 19.42 5.59 -1.20
C GLN A 260 20.53 6.63 -1.40
N ALA A 261 21.61 6.30 -2.11
CA ALA A 261 22.69 7.24 -2.39
C ALA A 261 22.21 8.45 -3.21
N ILE A 262 21.29 8.27 -4.17
CA ILE A 262 20.67 9.36 -4.92
C ILE A 262 19.84 10.27 -3.99
N LEU A 263 19.10 9.66 -3.05
CA LEU A 263 18.19 10.36 -2.12
C LEU A 263 18.91 11.03 -0.94
N GLN A 264 20.12 10.61 -0.59
CA GLN A 264 20.86 11.07 0.60
C GLN A 264 21.21 12.56 0.57
N ARG A 265 21.21 13.21 -0.59
CA ARG A 265 21.51 14.65 -0.70
C ARG A 265 20.44 15.56 -0.07
N PHE A 266 19.20 15.08 0.07
CA PHE A 266 18.11 15.88 0.63
C PHE A 266 18.16 15.90 2.16
N LYS A 267 17.65 16.96 2.78
CA LYS A 267 17.63 17.07 4.25
C LYS A 267 16.93 15.89 4.93
N HIS A 268 15.81 15.45 4.36
CA HIS A 268 15.11 14.21 4.72
C HIS A 268 14.23 13.75 3.57
N VAL A 269 14.04 12.44 3.48
CA VAL A 269 13.19 11.79 2.46
C VAL A 269 12.28 10.78 3.14
N VAL A 270 11.01 10.74 2.75
CA VAL A 270 10.08 9.70 3.20
C VAL A 270 9.91 8.68 2.08
N VAL A 271 10.02 7.39 2.40
CA VAL A 271 9.77 6.27 1.51
C VAL A 271 8.59 5.48 2.05
N ILE A 272 7.53 5.31 1.25
CA ILE A 272 6.33 4.56 1.63
C ILE A 272 6.19 3.36 0.71
N HIS A 273 6.05 2.15 1.29
CA HIS A 273 6.06 0.91 0.51
C HIS A 273 4.97 -0.10 0.88
N GLY A 274 4.62 -0.96 -0.08
CA GLY A 274 3.68 -2.08 0.06
C GLY A 274 4.42 -3.40 0.30
N HIS A 275 4.01 -4.46 -0.42
CA HIS A 275 4.70 -5.76 -0.61
C HIS A 275 4.76 -6.68 0.61
N THR A 276 5.08 -6.09 1.76
CA THR A 276 5.32 -6.79 3.01
C THR A 276 4.06 -7.03 3.84
N HIS A 277 2.96 -6.36 3.47
CA HIS A 277 1.65 -6.46 4.12
C HIS A 277 1.68 -6.13 5.63
N GLN A 278 2.63 -5.31 6.07
CA GLN A 278 2.95 -5.09 7.46
C GLN A 278 3.26 -3.62 7.75
N ILE A 279 2.97 -3.22 8.99
CA ILE A 279 3.60 -2.03 9.55
C ILE A 279 5.08 -2.34 9.73
N LEU A 280 5.92 -1.70 8.91
CA LEU A 280 7.37 -1.72 9.01
C LEU A 280 7.86 -0.28 9.14
N LEU A 281 8.68 -0.03 10.14
CA LEU A 281 9.22 1.30 10.41
C LEU A 281 10.74 1.19 10.42
N ASN A 282 11.39 1.91 9.52
CA ASN A 282 12.84 1.92 9.43
C ASN A 282 13.35 3.36 9.21
N ARG A 283 14.60 3.59 9.56
CA ARG A 283 15.29 4.83 9.26
C ARG A 283 16.74 4.56 8.92
N ILE A 284 17.17 5.02 7.75
CA ILE A 284 18.56 4.93 7.30
C ILE A 284 19.03 6.36 7.04
N GLY A 285 19.86 6.89 7.95
CA GLY A 285 20.33 8.27 7.89
C GLY A 285 19.18 9.29 7.87
N ASN A 286 19.04 9.99 6.75
CA ASN A 286 18.00 11.00 6.48
C ASN A 286 16.72 10.42 5.85
N ILE A 287 16.66 9.12 5.58
CA ILE A 287 15.53 8.47 4.88
C ILE A 287 14.65 7.73 5.89
N TYR A 288 13.35 8.01 5.85
CA TYR A 288 12.30 7.50 6.75
C TYR A 288 11.43 6.52 5.98
N PHE A 289 11.35 5.26 6.42
CA PHE A 289 10.63 4.21 5.70
C PHE A 289 9.37 3.79 6.45
N HIS A 290 8.28 3.65 5.70
CA HIS A 290 6.99 3.19 6.20
C HIS A 290 6.43 2.09 5.29
N GLY A 291 6.34 0.87 5.82
CA GLY A 291 5.58 -0.22 5.22
C GLY A 291 4.10 -0.11 5.53
N MET A 292 3.26 -0.49 4.55
CA MET A 292 1.81 -0.34 4.59
C MET A 292 1.07 -1.67 4.72
N LEU A 293 -0.16 -1.58 5.23
CA LEU A 293 -1.06 -2.71 5.36
C LEU A 293 -1.55 -3.19 3.99
N ALA A 294 -1.87 -4.48 3.91
CA ALA A 294 -2.58 -5.08 2.81
C ALA A 294 -4.08 -5.18 3.11
N THR A 295 -4.91 -5.11 2.06
CA THR A 295 -6.34 -5.39 2.20
C THR A 295 -6.64 -6.89 2.12
N ALA A 296 -5.79 -7.69 1.48
CA ALA A 296 -6.07 -9.11 1.23
C ALA A 296 -5.75 -10.04 2.41
N TRP A 297 -4.49 -10.05 2.88
CA TRP A 297 -4.00 -10.82 4.04
C TRP A 297 -2.72 -10.20 4.61
N PRO A 298 -2.36 -10.43 5.88
CA PRO A 298 -1.02 -10.08 6.40
C PRO A 298 0.00 -11.21 6.16
N TRP A 299 1.24 -10.87 5.84
CA TRP A 299 2.38 -11.81 5.93
C TRP A 299 2.87 -11.96 7.39
N PRO A 300 3.61 -13.03 7.75
CA PRO A 300 4.36 -13.07 9.00
C PRO A 300 5.56 -12.13 8.92
N TYR A 301 5.92 -11.50 10.04
CA TYR A 301 7.13 -10.69 10.12
C TYR A 301 8.38 -11.53 9.79
N ALA A 302 9.41 -10.89 9.26
CA ALA A 302 10.67 -11.56 9.00
C ALA A 302 11.23 -12.15 10.30
N PRO A 303 11.71 -13.41 10.29
CA PRO A 303 12.20 -14.06 11.51
C PRO A 303 13.50 -13.46 12.04
N GLU A 304 14.21 -12.69 11.20
CA GLU A 304 15.45 -11.99 11.52
C GLU A 304 15.56 -10.72 10.67
N GLY A 305 16.42 -9.79 11.07
CA GLY A 305 16.68 -8.56 10.30
C GLY A 305 15.59 -7.50 10.40
N MET A 306 14.63 -7.66 11.31
CA MET A 306 13.59 -6.66 11.59
C MET A 306 14.22 -5.32 12.01
N PRO A 307 13.81 -4.18 11.39
CA PRO A 307 14.32 -2.87 11.77
C PRO A 307 14.00 -2.52 13.22
N GLU A 308 14.95 -1.94 13.94
CA GLU A 308 14.85 -1.63 15.37
C GLU A 308 13.64 -0.74 15.73
N LEU A 309 13.25 0.15 14.81
CA LEU A 309 12.13 1.07 15.01
C LEU A 309 10.76 0.42 14.74
N THR A 310 10.72 -0.80 14.20
CA THR A 310 9.45 -1.44 13.89
C THR A 310 8.73 -1.87 15.16
N VAL A 311 7.53 -1.34 15.35
CA VAL A 311 6.58 -1.85 16.34
C VAL A 311 5.67 -2.84 15.64
N GLU A 312 5.86 -4.12 15.91
CA GLU A 312 5.06 -5.17 15.29
C GLU A 312 3.57 -5.06 15.62
N MET A 313 2.73 -5.38 14.65
CA MET A 313 1.30 -5.56 14.89
C MET A 313 1.04 -6.76 15.80
N THR A 314 -0.09 -6.75 16.49
CA THR A 314 -0.55 -7.96 17.20
C THR A 314 -0.81 -9.08 16.19
N ARG A 315 -0.46 -10.32 16.58
CA ARG A 315 -0.69 -11.52 15.78
C ARG A 315 -2.14 -11.56 15.25
N PRO A 316 -2.32 -11.84 13.94
CA PRO A 316 -3.64 -12.07 13.38
C PRO A 316 -4.36 -13.25 14.05
N ASP A 317 -5.58 -13.02 14.54
CA ASP A 317 -6.54 -14.03 14.96
C ASP A 317 -6.89 -14.92 13.76
N PRO A 318 -6.54 -16.22 13.79
CA PRO A 318 -6.81 -17.12 12.68
C PRO A 318 -8.31 -17.34 12.42
N PHE A 319 -9.19 -16.97 13.35
CA PHE A 319 -10.64 -17.02 13.18
C PHE A 319 -11.23 -15.76 12.55
N ASN A 320 -10.43 -14.71 12.39
CA ASN A 320 -10.82 -13.48 11.73
C ASN A 320 -10.01 -13.29 10.45
N SER A 321 -10.67 -13.55 9.30
CA SER A 321 -10.03 -13.48 7.99
C SER A 321 -9.54 -12.10 7.57
N THR A 322 -9.85 -11.03 8.32
CA THR A 322 -9.38 -9.68 8.06
C THR A 322 -8.48 -9.15 9.18
N ASP A 323 -8.08 -9.99 10.14
CA ASP A 323 -7.13 -9.58 11.16
C ASP A 323 -5.77 -9.29 10.52
N GLY A 324 -5.16 -8.16 10.86
CA GLY A 324 -3.93 -7.67 10.24
C GLY A 324 -4.13 -7.00 8.88
N CYS A 325 -5.37 -6.94 8.37
CA CYS A 325 -5.70 -6.21 7.15
C CYS A 325 -6.25 -4.82 7.46
N GLY A 326 -6.15 -3.93 6.48
CA GLY A 326 -6.66 -2.58 6.60
C GLY A 326 -6.23 -1.68 5.46
N ASP A 327 -6.44 -0.40 5.68
CA ASP A 327 -5.97 0.71 4.85
C ASP A 327 -5.21 1.71 5.75
N GLY A 328 -4.81 2.85 5.19
CA GLY A 328 -4.13 3.88 5.97
C GLY A 328 -4.42 5.30 5.52
N GLU A 329 -4.06 6.23 6.39
CA GLU A 329 -4.00 7.66 6.09
C GLU A 329 -2.59 8.17 6.36
N VAL A 330 -2.14 9.11 5.55
CA VAL A 330 -0.84 9.77 5.68
C VAL A 330 -1.07 11.26 5.80
N ALA A 331 -0.76 11.81 6.98
CA ALA A 331 -0.74 13.25 7.19
C ALA A 331 0.66 13.77 6.90
N VAL A 332 0.78 14.62 5.88
CA VAL A 332 2.03 15.22 5.43
C VAL A 332 2.19 16.59 6.08
N HIS A 333 3.29 16.78 6.80
CA HIS A 333 3.64 18.04 7.44
C HIS A 333 4.23 19.04 6.44
N PRO A 334 4.29 20.35 6.76
CA PRO A 334 4.93 21.36 5.91
C PRO A 334 6.38 21.09 5.53
N ASP A 335 7.09 20.28 6.32
CA ASP A 335 8.45 19.83 6.02
C ASP A 335 8.49 18.52 5.21
N ALA A 336 7.35 17.88 4.93
CA ALA A 336 7.19 16.56 4.29
C ALA A 336 7.60 15.33 5.09
N LEU A 337 7.87 15.48 6.40
CA LEU A 337 7.73 14.34 7.29
C LEU A 337 6.25 13.95 7.40
N VAL A 338 5.98 12.72 7.83
CA VAL A 338 4.63 12.16 7.84
C VAL A 338 4.25 11.58 9.19
N ASP A 339 2.98 11.77 9.55
CA ASP A 339 2.32 10.95 10.56
C ASP A 339 1.47 9.89 9.83
N MET A 340 1.72 8.63 10.13
CA MET A 340 1.01 7.49 9.54
C MET A 340 -0.13 7.06 10.47
N VAL A 341 -1.30 6.81 9.90
CA VAL A 341 -2.42 6.14 10.58
C VAL A 341 -2.68 4.83 9.87
N TYR A 342 -2.46 3.74 10.57
CA TYR A 342 -2.74 2.38 10.09
C TYR A 342 -4.10 1.95 10.60
N ASN A 343 -5.12 1.98 9.74
CA ASN A 343 -6.50 1.63 10.07
C ASN A 343 -6.69 0.11 9.95
N LEU A 344 -6.42 -0.58 11.05
CA LEU A 344 -6.65 -2.02 11.17
C LEU A 344 -8.12 -2.30 11.41
N TRP A 345 -8.71 -3.10 10.55
CA TRP A 345 -10.16 -3.28 10.45
C TRP A 345 -10.87 -3.94 11.64
N ASN A 346 -10.11 -4.52 12.55
CA ASN A 346 -10.61 -5.30 13.68
C ASN A 346 -10.05 -4.85 15.03
N ARG A 347 -9.31 -3.73 15.08
CA ARG A 347 -8.71 -3.17 16.29
C ARG A 347 -8.55 -1.66 16.16
N ASN A 348 -8.10 -1.02 17.24
CA ASN A 348 -7.83 0.42 17.18
C ASN A 348 -6.72 0.71 16.17
N PRO A 349 -6.84 1.83 15.41
CA PRO A 349 -5.76 2.27 14.53
C PRO A 349 -4.44 2.44 15.28
N ILE A 350 -3.34 2.18 14.59
CA ILE A 350 -1.99 2.48 15.09
C ILE A 350 -1.56 3.78 14.44
N THR A 351 -1.23 4.78 15.25
CA THR A 351 -0.66 6.05 14.75
C THR A 351 0.83 6.08 15.03
N VAL A 352 1.62 6.35 14.00
CA VAL A 352 3.06 6.54 14.08
C VAL A 352 3.36 7.97 13.67
N LYS A 353 3.77 8.80 14.64
CA LYS A 353 4.13 10.18 14.35
C LYS A 353 5.53 10.28 13.76
N SER A 354 5.75 11.29 12.92
CA SER A 354 7.06 11.68 12.39
C SER A 354 8.14 11.81 13.46
N THR A 355 7.78 12.33 14.65
CA THR A 355 8.66 12.48 15.81
C THR A 355 9.20 11.15 16.35
N TYR A 356 8.50 10.03 16.15
CA TYR A 356 8.97 8.71 16.57
C TYR A 356 10.21 8.28 15.78
N LEU A 357 10.13 8.24 14.46
CA LEU A 357 11.30 7.96 13.62
C LEU A 357 12.34 9.08 13.73
N GLY A 358 11.89 10.34 13.82
CA GLY A 358 12.74 11.52 13.95
C GLY A 358 13.64 11.50 15.18
N SER A 359 13.15 10.92 16.28
CA SER A 359 13.86 10.80 17.56
C SER A 359 14.60 9.47 17.74
N TRP A 360 14.63 8.61 16.72
CA TRP A 360 15.15 7.23 16.83
C TRP A 360 14.44 6.44 17.93
N GLY A 361 13.11 6.50 17.94
CA GLY A 361 12.28 5.70 18.83
C GLY A 361 12.14 6.24 20.26
N LYS A 362 12.57 7.47 20.53
CA LYS A 362 12.61 8.04 21.90
C LYS A 362 11.37 8.85 22.28
N MET A 363 10.64 9.39 21.30
CA MET A 363 9.44 10.21 21.48
C MET A 363 8.24 9.59 20.77
N ASP A 364 7.03 9.83 21.26
CA ASP A 364 5.77 9.38 20.62
C ASP A 364 5.75 7.89 20.26
N VAL A 365 6.30 7.04 21.14
CA VAL A 365 6.38 5.58 20.94
C VAL A 365 4.97 5.01 20.68
N PRO A 366 4.74 4.36 19.53
CA PRO A 366 3.45 3.73 19.22
C PRO A 366 3.08 2.68 20.26
N PRO A 367 1.79 2.44 20.49
CA PRO A 367 1.35 1.42 21.43
C PRO A 367 1.89 0.05 21.01
N ALA A 368 2.63 -0.61 21.91
CA ALA A 368 3.08 -1.96 21.70
C ALA A 368 1.88 -2.93 21.66
N PRO A 369 1.94 -4.01 20.85
CA PRO A 369 0.89 -5.01 20.82
C PRO A 369 0.71 -5.63 22.21
N ASN A 370 -0.53 -5.81 22.62
CA ASN A 370 -0.88 -6.37 23.93
C ASN A 370 -0.68 -7.89 24.02
N ARG A 371 -0.25 -8.52 22.93
CA ARG A 371 0.20 -9.92 22.86
C ARG A 371 1.46 -9.96 22.00
N PRO A 372 2.51 -10.69 22.42
CA PRO A 372 3.69 -10.88 21.59
C PRO A 372 3.31 -11.57 20.27
N SER A 373 3.99 -11.20 19.18
CA SER A 373 4.05 -12.03 17.99
C SER A 373 4.70 -13.38 18.35
N TYR A 374 4.27 -14.46 17.71
CA TYR A 374 4.81 -15.80 17.94
C TYR A 374 5.88 -16.12 16.91
#